data_AF-J8HG01-F1
#
_entry.id   AF-J8HG01-F1
#
_cell.length_a   1.000
_cell.length_b   1.000
_cell.length_c   1.000
_cell.angle_alpha   90.00
_cell.angle_beta   90.00
_cell.angle_gamma   90.00
#
_symmetry.space_group_name_H-M   'P 1'
#
loop_
_entity.id
_entity.type
_entity.pdbx_description
1 polymer ?
#
loop_
_entity_poly.entity_id
_entity_poly.type
_entity_poly.pdbx_seq_one_letter_code
_entity_poly.pdbx_strand_id
1 'polypeptide(L)'
;MKGVLLELRNKKLLRAVTKVDIKKGEIITANKVDMELGIVENALNQLQFEELLPQVALYNLQAGTPLTKEVIEPPKVVIIVLCRLKSTRLPLKAILPIHGIPSIERCLINALAIPGGHQVILATSDVAQDDPLEKFDLGGKVKIFRGDPENTADRILQAAKQENANIVMRITGDCPVVSPEINNYLLEQHLKSGADYTQAQLSTLPVGTAGDIFTLEAIERLLQTPKTLTYTEYLPFYFTNNPHLFRVNIVKLPPSFCYPSWRLTLDEQPDLDLFNELYKNLNVKTKPIYFHQIKDYILRTPELIRINSHVKLKWANQQSLVDELNRETKL
;
A
#
# COMPACT_ATOMS: atom_id res chain seq x y z
N MET A 1 12.00 30.90 44.63
CA MET A 1 11.44 30.43 43.34
C MET A 1 12.46 30.35 42.20
N LYS A 2 13.46 31.24 42.08
CA LYS A 2 14.52 31.10 41.04
C LYS A 2 15.49 29.92 41.24
N GLY A 3 15.68 29.43 42.48
CA GLY A 3 16.56 28.28 42.77
C GLY A 3 15.97 26.92 42.38
N VAL A 4 14.66 26.71 42.56
CA VAL A 4 13.97 25.46 42.21
C VAL A 4 13.86 25.27 40.69
N LEU A 5 13.73 26.36 39.93
CA LEU A 5 13.78 26.33 38.47
C LEU A 5 15.19 26.05 37.92
N LEU A 6 16.25 26.40 38.65
CA LEU A 6 17.63 26.09 38.25
C LEU A 6 18.00 24.63 38.56
N GLU A 7 17.48 24.06 39.66
CA GLU A 7 17.71 22.65 40.02
C GLU A 7 17.03 21.65 39.08
N LEU A 8 15.98 22.06 38.37
CA LEU A 8 15.33 21.22 37.36
C LEU A 8 16.11 21.14 36.04
N ARG A 9 16.95 22.15 35.71
CA ARG A 9 17.73 22.18 34.45
C ARG A 9 18.85 21.13 34.38
N ASN A 10 19.24 20.54 35.51
CA ASN A 10 20.30 19.52 35.59
C ASN A 10 19.80 18.13 36.02
N LYS A 11 18.48 17.91 36.12
CA LYS A 11 17.95 16.56 36.40
C LYS A 11 17.94 15.73 35.12
N LYS A 12 18.70 14.64 35.11
CA LYS A 12 18.58 13.61 34.07
C LYS A 12 17.15 13.04 34.12
N LEU A 13 16.44 13.13 33.00
CA LEU A 13 15.11 12.56 32.81
C LEU A 13 15.21 11.32 31.92
N LEU A 14 14.30 10.38 32.13
CA LEU A 14 14.17 9.21 31.28
C LEU A 14 13.55 9.63 29.94
N ARG A 15 14.28 9.39 28.84
CA ARG A 15 13.93 9.84 27.50
C ARG A 15 14.04 8.71 26.48
N ALA A 16 13.23 8.78 25.43
CA ALA A 16 13.29 7.88 24.29
C ALA A 16 14.53 8.18 23.44
N VAL A 17 15.34 7.15 23.18
CA VAL A 17 16.49 7.20 22.27
C VAL A 17 16.41 6.06 21.27
N THR A 18 17.00 6.24 20.09
CA THR A 18 17.11 5.14 19.12
C THR A 18 17.95 4.00 19.71
N LYS A 19 17.45 2.77 19.66
CA LYS A 19 18.17 1.57 20.11
C LYS A 19 19.18 1.08 19.08
N VAL A 20 18.90 1.36 17.82
CA VAL A 20 19.67 0.95 16.64
C VAL A 20 19.83 2.15 15.71
N ASP A 21 20.71 2.04 14.72
CA ASP A 21 20.74 3.00 13.62
C ASP A 21 19.42 2.93 12.84
N ILE A 22 18.87 4.09 12.47
CA ILE A 22 17.62 4.22 11.72
C ILE A 22 17.89 5.13 10.53
N LYS A 23 17.59 4.68 9.31
CA LYS A 23 17.73 5.53 8.12
C LYS A 23 16.57 6.50 8.00
N LYS A 24 16.82 7.62 7.32
CA LYS A 24 15.77 8.54 6.89
C LYS A 24 14.68 7.78 6.13
N GLY A 25 13.42 8.03 6.46
CA GLY A 25 12.26 7.40 5.83
C GLY A 25 11.87 6.03 6.40
N GLU A 26 12.67 5.46 7.31
CA GLU A 26 12.28 4.25 8.02
C GLU A 26 11.22 4.53 9.09
N ILE A 27 10.33 3.54 9.27
CA ILE A 27 9.38 3.53 10.39
C ILE A 27 10.13 3.23 11.68
N ILE A 28 9.93 4.10 12.66
CA ILE A 28 10.35 3.95 14.05
C ILE A 28 9.21 3.25 14.79
N THR A 29 9.50 2.04 15.25
CA THR A 29 8.61 1.17 16.04
C THR A 29 9.14 1.05 17.46
N ALA A 30 8.30 0.61 18.41
CA ALA A 30 8.69 0.48 19.82
C ALA A 30 9.96 -0.36 20.05
N ASN A 31 10.16 -1.42 19.25
CA ASN A 31 11.36 -2.28 19.36
C ASN A 31 12.66 -1.62 18.85
N LYS A 32 12.58 -0.48 18.15
CA LYS A 32 13.75 0.31 17.72
C LYS A 32 14.12 1.41 18.71
N VAL A 33 13.48 1.47 19.88
CA VAL A 33 13.66 2.54 20.85
C VAL A 33 13.98 1.98 22.23
N ASP A 34 14.80 2.71 22.96
CA ASP A 34 15.19 2.43 24.34
C ASP A 34 14.96 3.68 25.20
N MET A 35 15.03 3.50 26.52
CA MET A 35 14.85 4.57 27.50
C MET A 35 16.16 4.86 28.21
N GLU A 36 16.69 6.08 28.07
CA GLU A 36 17.98 6.49 28.66
C GLU A 36 17.80 7.71 29.58
N LEU A 37 18.63 7.83 30.63
CA LEU A 37 18.68 9.02 31.48
C LEU A 37 19.57 10.10 30.86
N GLY A 38 18.99 11.25 30.49
CA GLY A 38 19.75 12.36 29.88
C GLY A 38 19.17 13.76 30.16
N ILE A 39 19.88 14.81 29.72
CA ILE A 39 19.56 16.23 30.02
C ILE A 39 18.95 16.96 28.80
N VAL A 40 18.67 16.28 27.69
CA VAL A 40 18.14 16.96 26.48
C VAL A 40 16.71 17.44 26.74
N GLU A 41 16.52 18.76 26.82
CA GLU A 41 15.30 19.44 27.28
C GLU A 41 14.03 19.15 26.44
N ASN A 42 14.15 18.52 25.25
CA ASN A 42 13.01 18.28 24.34
C ASN A 42 12.85 16.83 23.86
N ALA A 43 13.58 15.88 24.45
CA ALA A 43 13.40 14.46 24.11
C ALA A 43 12.07 13.93 24.64
N LEU A 44 11.41 13.07 23.86
CA LEU A 44 10.14 12.46 24.25
C LEU A 44 10.33 11.60 25.50
N ASN A 45 9.46 11.75 26.49
CA ASN A 45 9.37 10.80 27.60
C ASN A 45 8.61 9.52 27.16
N GLN A 46 8.57 8.51 28.04
CA GLN A 46 7.95 7.22 27.73
C GLN A 46 6.49 7.34 27.25
N LEU A 47 5.65 8.05 28.01
CA LEU A 47 4.22 8.20 27.69
C LEU A 47 4.03 8.92 26.35
N GLN A 48 4.72 10.04 26.15
CA GLN A 48 4.66 10.80 24.90
C GLN A 48 5.09 9.96 23.71
N PHE A 49 6.13 9.15 23.88
CA PHE A 49 6.64 8.30 22.81
C PHE A 49 5.66 7.16 22.48
N GLU A 50 5.12 6.48 23.49
CA GLU A 50 4.12 5.42 23.31
C GLU A 50 2.85 5.92 22.61
N GLU A 51 2.38 7.14 22.91
CA GLU A 51 1.23 7.77 22.26
C GLU A 51 1.50 8.19 20.80
N LEU A 52 2.75 8.55 20.48
CA LEU A 52 3.11 9.03 19.14
C LEU A 52 3.40 7.90 18.16
N LEU A 53 3.75 6.70 18.63
CA LEU A 53 4.14 5.62 17.75
C LEU A 53 2.98 5.09 16.86
N PRO A 54 3.28 4.67 15.62
CA PRO A 54 4.58 4.73 14.95
C PRO A 54 4.88 6.11 14.34
N GLN A 55 6.17 6.40 14.14
CA GLN A 55 6.66 7.62 13.50
C GLN A 55 7.65 7.27 12.38
N VAL A 56 8.00 8.23 11.53
CA VAL A 56 9.02 8.09 10.46
C VAL A 56 10.21 8.98 10.77
N ALA A 57 11.43 8.47 10.54
CA ALA A 57 12.65 9.25 10.73
C ALA A 57 12.85 10.30 9.63
N LEU A 58 13.05 11.57 10.00
CA LEU A 58 13.33 12.66 9.05
C LEU A 58 14.78 12.65 8.53
N TYR A 59 15.69 12.05 9.30
CA TYR A 59 17.13 12.00 9.04
C TYR A 59 17.68 10.60 9.35
N ASN A 60 18.94 10.36 8.98
CA ASN A 60 19.67 9.19 9.48
C ASN A 60 20.00 9.43 10.95
N LEU A 61 19.57 8.53 11.82
CA LEU A 61 19.76 8.59 13.27
C LEU A 61 20.70 7.45 13.69
N GLN A 62 21.78 7.77 14.38
CA GLN A 62 22.65 6.75 14.98
C GLN A 62 22.03 6.20 16.25
N ALA A 63 22.38 4.98 16.67
CA ALA A 63 21.98 4.45 17.97
C ALA A 63 22.35 5.42 19.11
N GLY A 64 21.45 5.58 20.07
CA GLY A 64 21.55 6.54 21.18
C GLY A 64 21.07 7.96 20.84
N THR A 65 20.61 8.22 19.61
CA THR A 65 20.06 9.53 19.23
C THR A 65 18.75 9.78 19.97
N PRO A 66 18.61 10.88 20.73
CA PRO A 66 17.35 11.26 21.36
C PRO A 66 16.24 11.51 20.34
N LEU A 67 15.07 10.93 20.57
CA LEU A 67 13.91 11.16 19.73
C LEU A 67 13.20 12.44 20.19
N THR A 68 13.18 13.43 19.30
CA THR A 68 12.46 14.70 19.46
C THR A 68 11.48 14.86 18.30
N LYS A 69 10.54 15.80 18.41
CA LYS A 69 9.62 16.16 17.32
C LYS A 69 10.33 16.78 16.11
N GLU A 70 11.60 17.16 16.22
CA GLU A 70 12.36 17.73 15.09
C GLU A 70 12.99 16.66 14.19
N VAL A 71 13.11 15.43 14.67
CA VAL A 71 13.77 14.32 13.95
C VAL A 71 12.81 13.22 13.52
N ILE A 72 11.52 13.34 13.85
CA ILE A 72 10.47 12.40 13.49
C ILE A 72 9.23 13.12 12.94
N GLU A 73 8.44 12.41 12.15
CA GLU A 73 7.14 12.88 11.68
C GLU A 73 6.09 11.75 11.65
N PRO A 74 4.78 12.08 11.74
CA PRO A 74 3.74 11.07 11.60
C PRO A 74 3.76 10.48 10.18
N PRO A 75 3.51 9.16 10.01
CA PRO A 75 3.55 8.55 8.69
C PRO A 75 2.50 9.10 7.75
N LYS A 76 2.92 9.69 6.62
CA LYS A 76 2.02 10.07 5.53
C LYS A 76 1.88 8.93 4.53
N VAL A 77 0.66 8.40 4.42
CA VAL A 77 0.31 7.26 3.56
C VAL A 77 -0.41 7.76 2.31
N VAL A 78 0.14 7.44 1.14
CA VAL A 78 -0.49 7.74 -0.16
C VAL A 78 -0.87 6.45 -0.84
N ILE A 79 -2.10 6.39 -1.34
CA ILE A 79 -2.63 5.26 -2.10
C ILE A 79 -2.43 5.56 -3.59
N ILE A 80 -1.69 4.70 -4.28
CA ILE A 80 -1.42 4.85 -5.71
C ILE A 80 -2.13 3.73 -6.44
N VAL A 81 -3.18 4.09 -7.17
CA VAL A 81 -3.90 3.19 -8.07
C VAL A 81 -3.22 3.23 -9.44
N LEU A 82 -2.53 2.16 -9.80
CA LEU A 82 -1.86 2.02 -11.10
C LEU A 82 -2.86 1.59 -12.16
N CYS A 83 -2.96 2.36 -13.25
CA CYS A 83 -3.85 2.02 -14.35
C CYS A 83 -3.28 2.40 -15.72
N ARG A 84 -3.38 1.48 -16.68
CA ARG A 84 -3.15 1.70 -18.11
C ARG A 84 -4.28 1.04 -18.90
N LEU A 85 -4.57 1.54 -20.09
CA LEU A 85 -5.60 1.01 -20.99
C LEU A 85 -5.07 -0.11 -21.93
N LYS A 86 -3.76 -0.39 -21.88
CA LYS A 86 -3.06 -1.48 -22.60
C LYS A 86 -3.39 -2.86 -21.98
N SER A 87 -4.63 -3.32 -22.16
CA SER A 87 -5.07 -4.67 -21.79
C SER A 87 -5.34 -5.52 -23.05
N THR A 88 -4.84 -6.76 -23.07
CA THR A 88 -4.99 -7.67 -24.22
C THR A 88 -6.16 -8.64 -24.08
N ARG A 89 -6.43 -9.15 -22.86
CA ARG A 89 -7.49 -10.14 -22.60
C ARG A 89 -8.88 -9.53 -22.55
N LEU A 90 -8.98 -8.32 -22.01
CA LEU A 90 -10.19 -7.50 -22.00
C LEU A 90 -9.78 -6.07 -22.34
N PRO A 91 -9.82 -5.67 -23.62
CA PRO A 91 -9.42 -4.34 -24.06
C PRO A 91 -10.18 -3.25 -23.31
N LEU A 92 -9.48 -2.18 -22.92
CA LEU A 92 -10.06 -1.03 -22.22
C LEU A 92 -10.78 -1.37 -20.89
N LYS A 93 -10.46 -2.52 -20.27
CA LYS A 93 -11.13 -3.03 -19.05
C LYS A 93 -11.33 -1.99 -17.94
N ALA A 94 -10.37 -1.10 -17.75
CA ALA A 94 -10.43 -0.06 -16.73
C ALA A 94 -11.61 0.91 -16.92
N ILE A 95 -12.01 1.19 -18.17
CA ILE A 95 -13.10 2.13 -18.49
C ILE A 95 -14.42 1.43 -18.85
N LEU A 96 -14.43 0.09 -18.88
CA LEU A 96 -15.67 -0.67 -19.06
C LEU A 96 -16.60 -0.45 -17.85
N PRO A 97 -17.91 -0.27 -18.08
CA PRO A 97 -18.85 -0.02 -17.00
C PRO A 97 -19.15 -1.29 -16.21
N ILE A 98 -19.06 -1.19 -14.90
CA ILE A 98 -19.60 -2.13 -13.92
C ILE A 98 -20.88 -1.52 -13.36
N HIS A 99 -22.02 -2.02 -13.83
CA HIS A 99 -23.35 -1.54 -13.50
C HIS A 99 -23.46 -0.01 -13.68
N GLY A 100 -23.08 0.47 -14.87
CA GLY A 100 -23.18 1.88 -15.27
C GLY A 100 -22.03 2.79 -14.82
N ILE A 101 -21.10 2.32 -13.98
CA ILE A 101 -19.96 3.11 -13.50
C ILE A 101 -18.65 2.47 -13.96
N PRO A 102 -17.69 3.22 -14.56
CA PRO A 102 -16.42 2.66 -15.03
C PRO A 102 -15.66 1.89 -13.93
N SER A 103 -15.02 0.78 -14.30
CA SER A 103 -14.32 -0.10 -13.36
C SER A 103 -13.24 0.63 -12.54
N ILE A 104 -12.46 1.51 -13.17
CA ILE A 104 -11.44 2.31 -12.49
C ILE A 104 -12.06 3.27 -11.47
N GLU A 105 -13.23 3.82 -11.78
CA GLU A 105 -13.97 4.68 -10.86
C GLU A 105 -14.43 3.91 -9.62
N ARG A 106 -14.89 2.65 -9.79
CA ARG A 106 -15.18 1.75 -8.66
C ARG A 106 -13.96 1.54 -7.77
N CYS A 107 -12.81 1.25 -8.38
CA CYS A 107 -11.54 1.06 -7.67
C CYS A 107 -11.16 2.32 -6.86
N LEU A 108 -11.23 3.50 -7.47
CA LEU A 108 -10.91 4.77 -6.84
C LEU A 108 -11.86 5.15 -5.71
N ILE A 109 -13.18 4.93 -5.88
CA ILE A 109 -14.18 5.16 -4.82
C ILE A 109 -13.87 4.30 -3.59
N ASN A 110 -13.49 3.04 -3.80
CA ASN A 110 -13.12 2.15 -2.69
C ASN A 110 -11.77 2.52 -2.07
N ALA A 111 -10.78 2.91 -2.88
CA ALA A 111 -9.49 3.37 -2.40
C ALA A 111 -9.62 4.62 -1.50
N LEU A 112 -10.49 5.56 -1.86
CA LEU A 112 -10.80 6.75 -1.05
C LEU A 112 -11.44 6.41 0.30
N ALA A 113 -12.04 5.23 0.44
CA ALA A 113 -12.69 4.80 1.67
C ALA A 113 -11.74 4.08 2.66
N ILE A 114 -10.46 3.90 2.31
CA ILE A 114 -9.44 3.32 3.20
C ILE A 114 -9.08 4.34 4.29
N PRO A 115 -9.40 4.08 5.59
CA PRO A 115 -9.28 5.09 6.65
C PRO A 115 -7.88 5.65 6.87
N GLY A 116 -6.82 4.83 6.69
CA GLY A 116 -5.44 5.27 6.85
C GLY A 116 -4.80 5.93 5.63
N GLY A 117 -5.52 6.08 4.51
CA GLY A 117 -5.04 6.77 3.31
C GLY A 117 -5.22 8.28 3.41
N HIS A 118 -4.14 9.05 3.19
CA HIS A 118 -4.18 10.51 3.25
C HIS A 118 -4.49 11.17 1.90
N GLN A 119 -4.10 10.52 0.80
CA GLN A 119 -4.35 10.97 -0.57
C GLN A 119 -4.44 9.75 -1.48
N VAL A 120 -5.33 9.78 -2.47
CA VAL A 120 -5.40 8.80 -3.56
C VAL A 120 -4.88 9.43 -4.84
N ILE A 121 -4.02 8.71 -5.55
CA ILE A 121 -3.49 9.11 -6.86
C ILE A 121 -3.83 8.01 -7.87
N LEU A 122 -4.45 8.40 -8.99
CA LEU A 122 -4.49 7.57 -10.19
C LEU A 122 -3.20 7.80 -10.98
N ALA A 123 -2.29 6.83 -10.95
CA ALA A 123 -1.04 6.89 -11.68
C ALA A 123 -1.16 6.10 -12.99
N THR A 124 -1.15 6.83 -14.11
CA THR A 124 -1.24 6.30 -15.46
C THR A 124 0.01 6.60 -16.28
N SER A 125 0.08 6.17 -17.55
CA SER A 125 1.23 6.47 -18.40
C SER A 125 1.07 7.78 -19.16
N ASP A 126 2.16 8.34 -19.68
CA ASP A 126 2.19 9.54 -20.50
C ASP A 126 1.84 9.30 -21.99
N VAL A 127 1.50 8.08 -22.38
CA VAL A 127 1.12 7.75 -23.76
C VAL A 127 -0.34 8.17 -24.06
N ALA A 128 -0.60 8.63 -25.27
CA ALA A 128 -1.92 9.15 -25.68
C ALA A 128 -3.07 8.13 -25.54
N GLN A 129 -2.78 6.82 -25.61
CA GLN A 129 -3.79 5.78 -25.38
C GLN A 129 -4.43 5.90 -24.00
N ASP A 130 -3.70 6.38 -23.00
CA ASP A 130 -4.15 6.46 -21.61
C ASP A 130 -4.85 7.80 -21.26
N ASP A 131 -4.94 8.75 -22.20
CA ASP A 131 -5.60 10.06 -21.98
C ASP A 131 -7.02 9.98 -21.40
N PRO A 132 -7.88 9.00 -21.78
CA PRO A 132 -9.19 8.88 -21.17
C PRO A 132 -9.17 8.66 -19.66
N LEU A 133 -8.04 8.30 -19.05
CA LEU A 133 -7.90 8.12 -17.60
C LEU A 133 -7.80 9.45 -16.82
N GLU A 134 -7.45 10.57 -17.47
CA GLU A 134 -7.30 11.87 -16.79
C GLU A 134 -8.61 12.39 -16.18
N LYS A 135 -9.75 11.97 -16.72
CA LYS A 135 -11.08 12.44 -16.25
C LYS A 135 -11.54 11.80 -14.95
N PHE A 136 -10.83 10.81 -14.41
CA PHE A 136 -11.24 10.08 -13.20
C PHE A 136 -10.67 10.70 -11.92
N ASP A 137 -10.76 12.02 -11.80
CA ASP A 137 -10.30 12.79 -10.63
C ASP A 137 -11.32 12.78 -9.46
N LEU A 138 -12.52 12.23 -9.70
CA LEU A 138 -13.65 12.19 -8.76
C LEU A 138 -13.98 13.57 -8.15
N GLY A 139 -13.93 14.62 -8.98
CA GLY A 139 -14.17 16.00 -8.55
C GLY A 139 -13.04 16.52 -7.66
N GLY A 140 -11.79 16.27 -8.07
CA GLY A 140 -10.57 16.69 -7.37
C GLY A 140 -10.18 15.87 -6.13
N LYS A 141 -10.92 14.80 -5.78
CA LYS A 141 -10.57 13.92 -4.64
C LYS A 141 -9.42 12.97 -4.96
N VAL A 142 -9.28 12.61 -6.23
CA VAL A 142 -8.20 11.78 -6.77
C VAL A 142 -7.27 12.69 -7.57
N LYS A 143 -5.98 12.66 -7.24
CA LYS A 143 -4.97 13.33 -8.06
C LYS A 143 -4.60 12.43 -9.23
N ILE A 144 -4.27 13.04 -10.37
CA ILE A 144 -3.80 12.31 -11.55
C ILE A 144 -2.30 12.49 -11.68
N PHE A 145 -1.58 11.39 -11.85
CA PHE A 145 -0.15 11.41 -12.16
C PHE A 145 0.12 10.64 -13.44
N ARG A 146 0.98 11.20 -14.30
CA ARG A 146 1.41 10.59 -15.56
C ARG A 146 2.92 10.42 -15.55
N GLY A 147 3.40 9.28 -16.03
CA GLY A 147 4.83 9.01 -16.12
C GLY A 147 5.13 7.83 -17.04
N ASP A 148 6.34 7.31 -16.95
CA ASP A 148 6.85 6.28 -17.85
C ASP A 148 5.92 5.05 -17.93
N PRO A 149 5.56 4.59 -19.14
CA PRO A 149 4.64 3.48 -19.32
C PRO A 149 5.14 2.15 -18.76
N GLU A 150 6.44 1.89 -18.78
CA GLU A 150 7.04 0.60 -18.44
C GLU A 150 7.76 0.63 -17.07
N ASN A 151 8.27 1.78 -16.62
CA ASN A 151 8.87 1.94 -15.30
C ASN A 151 7.81 2.33 -14.24
N THR A 152 7.05 1.34 -13.77
CA THR A 152 6.03 1.57 -12.73
C THR A 152 6.64 1.96 -11.38
N ALA A 153 7.85 1.50 -11.05
CA ALA A 153 8.51 1.80 -9.79
C ALA A 153 8.89 3.28 -9.69
N ASP A 154 9.49 3.85 -10.74
CA ASP A 154 9.77 5.29 -10.79
C ASP A 154 8.48 6.10 -10.78
N ARG A 155 7.47 5.71 -11.57
CA ARG A 155 6.17 6.39 -11.57
C ARG A 155 5.50 6.39 -10.19
N ILE A 156 5.58 5.30 -9.42
CA ILE A 156 5.15 5.27 -8.02
C ILE A 156 5.95 6.26 -7.19
N LEU A 157 7.28 6.23 -7.29
CA LEU A 157 8.18 7.10 -6.53
C LEU A 157 7.89 8.58 -6.78
N GLN A 158 7.79 9.00 -8.04
CA GLN A 158 7.55 10.39 -8.42
C GLN A 158 6.17 10.87 -7.94
N ALA A 159 5.13 10.06 -8.12
CA ALA A 159 3.78 10.38 -7.64
C ALA A 159 3.75 10.54 -6.11
N ALA A 160 4.39 9.64 -5.37
CA ALA A 160 4.47 9.69 -3.91
C ALA A 160 5.28 10.90 -3.40
N LYS A 161 6.36 11.27 -4.10
CA LYS A 161 7.19 12.44 -3.76
C LYS A 161 6.43 13.77 -3.87
N GLN A 162 5.55 13.93 -4.85
CA GLN A 162 4.71 15.14 -4.98
C GLN A 162 3.82 15.36 -3.76
N GLU A 163 3.49 14.29 -3.04
CA GLU A 163 2.70 14.34 -1.83
C GLU A 163 3.52 14.31 -0.54
N ASN A 164 4.86 14.33 -0.59
CA ASN A 164 5.71 14.12 0.59
C ASN A 164 5.31 12.84 1.36
N ALA A 165 4.98 11.77 0.65
CA ALA A 165 4.59 10.51 1.27
C ALA A 165 5.79 9.84 1.96
N ASN A 166 5.54 9.12 3.05
CA ASN A 166 6.51 8.20 3.64
C ASN A 166 6.19 6.75 3.29
N ILE A 167 4.91 6.46 3.08
CA ILE A 167 4.39 5.12 2.82
C ILE A 167 3.52 5.16 1.58
N VAL A 168 3.67 4.15 0.73
CA VAL A 168 2.85 3.95 -0.46
C VAL A 168 2.04 2.68 -0.32
N MET A 169 0.73 2.77 -0.55
CA MET A 169 -0.13 1.63 -0.81
C MET A 169 -0.41 1.53 -2.30
N ARG A 170 0.21 0.56 -2.97
CA ARG A 170 0.01 0.27 -4.40
C ARG A 170 -1.24 -0.60 -4.57
N ILE A 171 -2.18 -0.12 -5.38
CA ILE A 171 -3.36 -0.86 -5.83
C ILE A 171 -3.33 -0.94 -7.36
N THR A 172 -3.75 -2.05 -7.95
CA THR A 172 -3.93 -2.14 -9.40
C THR A 172 -5.35 -1.76 -9.79
N GLY A 173 -5.51 -0.98 -10.86
CA GLY A 173 -6.80 -0.41 -11.30
C GLY A 173 -7.82 -1.43 -11.80
N ASP A 174 -7.45 -2.70 -11.87
CA ASP A 174 -8.33 -3.84 -12.16
C ASP A 174 -8.89 -4.52 -10.90
N CYS A 175 -8.80 -3.86 -9.75
CA CYS A 175 -9.41 -4.27 -8.49
C CYS A 175 -10.63 -3.38 -8.17
N PRO A 176 -11.78 -3.53 -8.87
CA PRO A 176 -12.95 -2.68 -8.68
C PRO A 176 -13.63 -2.87 -7.33
N VAL A 177 -13.21 -3.86 -6.53
CA VAL A 177 -13.70 -4.13 -5.16
C VAL A 177 -12.57 -4.20 -4.14
N VAL A 178 -11.48 -3.46 -4.38
CA VAL A 178 -10.41 -3.30 -3.39
C VAL A 178 -11.02 -2.94 -2.02
N SER A 179 -10.68 -3.68 -0.97
CA SER A 179 -11.41 -3.61 0.30
C SER A 179 -10.83 -2.54 1.21
N PRO A 180 -11.64 -1.58 1.68
CA PRO A 180 -11.21 -0.66 2.72
C PRO A 180 -10.73 -1.36 3.99
N GLU A 181 -11.46 -2.39 4.45
CA GLU A 181 -11.15 -3.05 5.72
C GLU A 181 -9.85 -3.87 5.66
N ILE A 182 -9.64 -4.63 4.57
CA ILE A 182 -8.44 -5.46 4.41
C ILE A 182 -7.20 -4.57 4.28
N ASN A 183 -7.28 -3.49 3.49
CA ASN A 183 -6.14 -2.60 3.29
C ASN A 183 -5.81 -1.78 4.56
N ASN A 184 -6.82 -1.40 5.34
CA ASN A 184 -6.59 -0.78 6.65
C ASN A 184 -5.87 -1.74 7.61
N TYR A 185 -6.33 -2.99 7.68
CA TYR A 185 -5.67 -4.01 8.50
C TYR A 185 -4.21 -4.25 8.06
N LEU A 186 -3.95 -4.34 6.76
CA LEU A 186 -2.59 -4.50 6.24
C LEU A 186 -1.72 -3.28 6.57
N LEU A 187 -2.26 -2.07 6.51
CA LEU A 187 -1.55 -0.85 6.87
C LEU A 187 -1.17 -0.84 8.36
N GLU A 188 -2.09 -1.23 9.24
CA GLU A 188 -1.81 -1.38 10.67
C GLU A 188 -0.69 -2.41 10.91
N GLN A 189 -0.70 -3.55 10.22
CA GLN A 189 0.38 -4.55 10.33
C GLN A 189 1.71 -4.05 9.76
N HIS A 190 1.69 -3.31 8.65
CA HIS A 190 2.88 -2.69 8.07
C HIS A 190 3.53 -1.74 9.07
N LEU A 191 2.75 -0.78 9.58
CA LEU A 191 3.12 0.20 10.58
C LEU A 191 3.67 -0.44 11.87
N LYS A 192 3.02 -1.49 12.36
CA LYS A 192 3.46 -2.24 13.55
C LYS A 192 4.78 -2.98 13.34
N SER A 193 4.97 -3.56 12.16
CA SER A 193 6.19 -4.31 11.81
C SER A 193 7.37 -3.38 11.49
N GLY A 194 7.07 -2.18 10.99
CA GLY A 194 8.00 -1.25 10.35
C GLY A 194 8.65 -1.78 9.08
N ALA A 195 8.15 -2.87 8.50
CA ALA A 195 8.75 -3.55 7.35
C ALA A 195 8.89 -2.63 6.13
N ASP A 196 9.83 -2.95 5.24
CA ASP A 196 10.01 -2.22 3.97
C ASP A 196 8.85 -2.49 3.02
N TYR A 197 8.36 -3.73 3.03
CA TYR A 197 7.27 -4.21 2.20
C TYR A 197 6.31 -5.07 3.01
N THR A 198 5.01 -4.89 2.81
CA THR A 198 3.95 -5.70 3.42
C THR A 198 2.92 -6.13 2.37
N GLN A 199 2.57 -7.41 2.42
CA GLN A 199 1.52 -8.00 1.58
C GLN A 199 0.67 -8.97 2.39
N ALA A 200 -0.56 -9.20 1.93
CA ALA A 200 -1.37 -10.30 2.42
C ALA A 200 -0.80 -11.65 1.98
N GLN A 201 -0.90 -12.66 2.85
CA GLN A 201 -0.56 -14.03 2.51
C GLN A 201 -1.55 -14.57 1.48
N LEU A 202 -1.06 -14.99 0.31
CA LEU A 202 -1.88 -15.47 -0.80
C LEU A 202 -2.83 -16.60 -0.41
N SER A 203 -2.42 -17.50 0.49
CA SER A 203 -3.26 -18.61 0.98
C SER A 203 -4.46 -18.16 1.84
N THR A 204 -4.60 -16.87 2.12
CA THR A 204 -5.75 -16.29 2.83
C THR A 204 -6.49 -15.23 2.02
N LEU A 205 -5.86 -14.68 0.98
CA LEU A 205 -6.33 -13.48 0.31
C LEU A 205 -7.41 -13.79 -0.76
N PRO A 206 -8.62 -13.21 -0.69
CA PRO A 206 -9.48 -13.08 -1.85
C PRO A 206 -8.82 -12.13 -2.86
N VAL A 207 -8.36 -12.67 -3.99
CA VAL A 207 -7.54 -11.92 -4.95
C VAL A 207 -8.33 -10.75 -5.51
N GLY A 208 -7.69 -9.58 -5.63
CA GLY A 208 -8.31 -8.34 -6.10
C GLY A 208 -8.92 -7.46 -4.99
N THR A 209 -8.70 -7.82 -3.72
CA THR A 209 -9.20 -7.05 -2.56
C THR A 209 -8.10 -6.30 -1.78
N ALA A 210 -6.82 -6.65 -1.96
CA ALA A 210 -5.70 -6.07 -1.23
C ALA A 210 -4.68 -5.43 -2.17
N GLY A 211 -4.08 -4.34 -1.72
CA GLY A 211 -2.89 -3.74 -2.28
C GLY A 211 -1.60 -4.17 -1.57
N ASP A 212 -0.50 -3.66 -2.09
CA ASP A 212 0.86 -3.85 -1.59
C ASP A 212 1.31 -2.59 -0.85
N ILE A 213 1.94 -2.70 0.33
CA ILE A 213 2.34 -1.53 1.12
C ILE A 213 3.85 -1.46 1.23
N PHE A 214 4.44 -0.31 0.91
CA PHE A 214 5.88 -0.08 0.89
C PHE A 214 6.23 1.18 1.68
N THR A 215 7.41 1.19 2.30
CA THR A 215 8.05 2.46 2.65
C THR A 215 8.58 3.11 1.37
N LEU A 216 8.47 4.43 1.27
CA LEU A 216 8.99 5.17 0.11
C LEU A 216 10.51 5.03 0.02
N GLU A 217 11.21 5.04 1.17
CA GLU A 217 12.65 4.78 1.26
C GLU A 217 13.05 3.47 0.58
N ALA A 218 12.28 2.39 0.78
CA ALA A 218 12.67 1.10 0.22
C ALA A 218 12.48 1.05 -1.30
N ILE A 219 11.49 1.76 -1.85
CA ILE A 219 11.36 1.96 -3.30
C ILE A 219 12.54 2.77 -3.85
N GLU A 220 12.96 3.84 -3.16
CA GLU A 220 14.15 4.62 -3.54
C GLU A 220 15.41 3.77 -3.54
N ARG A 221 15.60 2.97 -2.50
CA ARG A 221 16.73 2.06 -2.36
C ARG A 221 16.75 0.99 -3.45
N LEU A 222 15.59 0.47 -3.84
CA LEU A 222 15.48 -0.44 -4.99
C LEU A 222 15.91 0.24 -6.29
N LEU A 223 15.43 1.47 -6.55
CA LEU A 223 15.76 2.22 -7.77
C LEU A 223 17.22 2.68 -7.84
N GLN A 224 17.93 2.74 -6.71
CA GLN A 224 19.36 3.04 -6.63
C GLN A 224 20.26 1.81 -6.84
N THR A 225 19.70 0.62 -7.00
CA THR A 225 20.52 -0.57 -7.29
C THR A 225 21.17 -0.46 -8.68
N PRO A 226 22.39 -1.01 -8.87
CA PRO A 226 23.10 -0.89 -10.14
C PRO A 226 22.46 -1.69 -11.27
N LYS A 227 21.54 -2.62 -10.95
CA LYS A 227 20.84 -3.44 -11.93
C LYS A 227 19.68 -2.67 -12.55
N THR A 228 19.59 -2.66 -13.87
CA THR A 228 18.41 -2.16 -14.57
C THR A 228 17.17 -2.99 -14.21
N LEU A 229 16.11 -2.32 -13.73
CA LEU A 229 14.86 -2.97 -13.33
C LEU A 229 13.93 -3.12 -14.53
N THR A 230 13.85 -4.32 -15.09
CA THR A 230 13.04 -4.63 -16.29
C THR A 230 11.62 -5.11 -15.98
N TYR A 231 11.33 -5.52 -14.74
CA TYR A 231 10.06 -6.13 -14.34
C TYR A 231 9.32 -5.31 -13.27
N THR A 232 9.44 -3.98 -13.30
CA THR A 232 8.86 -3.11 -12.26
C THR A 232 7.33 -3.25 -12.16
N GLU A 233 6.61 -3.67 -13.22
CA GLU A 233 5.19 -4.02 -13.14
C GLU A 233 4.89 -5.07 -12.06
N TYR A 234 5.83 -5.98 -11.83
CA TYR A 234 5.84 -7.03 -10.81
C TYR A 234 6.68 -6.64 -9.59
N LEU A 235 6.64 -5.36 -9.21
CA LEU A 235 7.42 -4.76 -8.11
C LEU A 235 7.57 -5.65 -6.86
N PRO A 236 6.50 -6.31 -6.32
CA PRO A 236 6.62 -7.24 -5.20
C PRO A 236 7.77 -8.25 -5.27
N PHE A 237 8.08 -8.78 -6.47
CA PHE A 237 9.11 -9.81 -6.64
C PHE A 237 10.52 -9.29 -6.31
N TYR A 238 10.82 -8.01 -6.58
CA TYR A 238 12.10 -7.41 -6.18
C TYR A 238 12.26 -7.36 -4.65
N PHE A 239 11.18 -7.20 -3.91
CA PHE A 239 11.24 -7.18 -2.44
C PHE A 239 11.33 -8.59 -1.87
N THR A 240 10.53 -9.54 -2.39
CA THR A 240 10.52 -10.91 -1.87
C THR A 240 11.78 -11.71 -2.22
N ASN A 241 12.39 -11.45 -3.38
CA ASN A 241 13.55 -12.22 -3.85
C ASN A 241 14.88 -11.72 -3.28
N ASN A 242 14.89 -10.59 -2.56
CA ASN A 242 16.10 -9.99 -1.99
C ASN A 242 15.95 -9.74 -0.48
N PRO A 243 15.78 -10.80 0.34
CA PRO A 243 15.59 -10.68 1.79
C PRO A 243 16.83 -10.13 2.54
N HIS A 244 17.99 -10.13 1.89
CA HIS A 244 19.20 -9.51 2.42
C HIS A 244 19.19 -7.98 2.26
N LEU A 245 18.33 -7.44 1.38
CA LEU A 245 18.11 -6.01 1.20
C LEU A 245 16.84 -5.57 1.90
N PHE A 246 15.73 -6.28 1.73
CA PHE A 246 14.42 -5.79 2.15
C PHE A 246 13.81 -6.62 3.28
N ARG A 247 13.27 -5.91 4.28
CA ARG A 247 12.44 -6.53 5.31
C ARG A 247 11.01 -6.69 4.79
N VAL A 248 10.59 -7.92 4.53
CA VAL A 248 9.24 -8.24 4.06
C VAL A 248 8.37 -8.78 5.20
N ASN A 249 7.16 -8.25 5.31
CA ASN A 249 6.13 -8.73 6.22
C ASN A 249 4.99 -9.38 5.43
N ILE A 250 4.81 -10.70 5.59
CA ILE A 250 3.73 -11.46 4.96
C ILE A 250 2.63 -11.68 6.00
N VAL A 251 1.49 -11.04 5.80
CA VAL A 251 0.42 -10.96 6.79
C VAL A 251 -0.66 -12.01 6.51
N LYS A 252 -0.86 -12.91 7.46
CA LYS A 252 -2.03 -13.80 7.45
C LYS A 252 -3.29 -13.00 7.76
N LEU A 253 -4.27 -13.03 6.87
CA LEU A 253 -5.55 -12.34 7.10
C LEU A 253 -6.38 -13.06 8.19
N PRO A 254 -7.15 -12.31 9.00
CA PRO A 254 -8.05 -12.90 9.99
C PRO A 254 -9.15 -13.74 9.31
N PRO A 255 -9.78 -14.69 10.03
CA PRO A 255 -10.80 -15.58 9.45
C PRO A 255 -11.94 -14.85 8.72
N SER A 256 -12.34 -13.66 9.19
CA SER A 256 -13.37 -12.83 8.57
C SER A 256 -13.04 -12.33 7.16
N PHE A 257 -11.75 -12.34 6.78
CA PHE A 257 -11.24 -11.93 5.47
C PHE A 257 -10.64 -13.09 4.67
N CYS A 258 -10.67 -14.32 5.21
CA CYS A 258 -9.95 -15.46 4.64
C CYS A 258 -10.78 -16.22 3.59
N TYR A 259 -10.67 -15.80 2.32
CA TYR A 259 -11.39 -16.41 1.20
C TYR A 259 -10.49 -16.59 -0.04
N PRO A 260 -9.45 -17.43 0.04
CA PRO A 260 -8.43 -17.56 -1.01
C PRO A 260 -8.94 -18.15 -2.33
N SER A 261 -10.12 -18.77 -2.33
CA SER A 261 -10.77 -19.28 -3.55
C SER A 261 -11.53 -18.21 -4.33
N TRP A 262 -11.74 -17.02 -3.77
CA TRP A 262 -12.46 -15.94 -4.43
C TRP A 262 -11.52 -15.14 -5.32
N ARG A 263 -11.91 -15.01 -6.59
CA ARG A 263 -11.20 -14.22 -7.58
C ARG A 263 -12.02 -12.97 -7.91
N LEU A 264 -11.64 -11.85 -7.33
CA LEU A 264 -12.33 -10.56 -7.42
C LEU A 264 -11.45 -9.51 -8.13
N THR A 265 -10.87 -9.88 -9.27
CA THR A 265 -10.11 -9.00 -10.16
C THR A 265 -10.72 -9.01 -11.57
N LEU A 266 -10.59 -7.91 -12.30
CA LEU A 266 -11.14 -7.75 -13.64
C LEU A 266 -10.05 -8.00 -14.69
N ASP A 267 -10.09 -9.14 -15.39
CA ASP A 267 -9.17 -9.43 -16.49
C ASP A 267 -9.87 -9.93 -17.76
N GLU A 268 -10.99 -10.63 -17.60
CA GLU A 268 -11.70 -11.32 -18.68
C GLU A 268 -13.20 -11.04 -18.58
N GLN A 269 -13.96 -11.33 -19.65
CA GLN A 269 -15.39 -11.06 -19.70
C GLN A 269 -16.20 -11.68 -18.52
N PRO A 270 -15.94 -12.93 -18.08
CA PRO A 270 -16.64 -13.50 -16.93
C PRO A 270 -16.44 -12.70 -15.64
N ASP A 271 -15.32 -11.99 -15.49
CA ASP A 271 -15.10 -11.13 -14.33
C ASP A 271 -16.00 -9.91 -14.37
N LEU A 272 -16.16 -9.31 -15.56
CA LEU A 272 -17.07 -8.19 -15.77
C LEU A 272 -18.52 -8.61 -15.50
N ASP A 273 -18.92 -9.80 -15.93
CA ASP A 273 -20.25 -10.35 -15.69
C ASP A 273 -20.50 -10.57 -14.19
N LEU A 274 -19.52 -11.14 -13.47
CA LEU A 274 -19.56 -11.30 -12.02
C LEU A 274 -19.74 -9.94 -11.32
N PHE A 275 -18.95 -8.93 -11.69
CA PHE A 275 -19.06 -7.61 -11.08
C PHE A 275 -20.39 -6.92 -11.40
N ASN A 276 -20.91 -7.06 -12.63
CA ASN A 276 -22.22 -6.52 -12.98
C ASN A 276 -23.32 -7.11 -12.10
N GLU A 277 -23.33 -8.44 -11.90
CA GLU A 277 -24.28 -9.09 -10.99
C GLU A 277 -24.07 -8.65 -9.54
N LEU A 278 -22.83 -8.61 -9.04
CA LEU A 278 -22.54 -8.17 -7.67
C LEU A 278 -23.04 -6.75 -7.40
N TYR A 279 -22.68 -5.79 -8.26
CA TYR A 279 -23.02 -4.38 -8.07
C TYR A 279 -24.50 -4.09 -8.27
N LYS A 280 -25.16 -4.77 -9.21
CA LYS A 280 -26.61 -4.71 -9.42
C LYS A 280 -27.37 -5.18 -8.19
N ASN A 281 -27.04 -6.36 -7.67
CA ASN A 281 -27.79 -6.97 -6.57
C ASN A 281 -27.54 -6.31 -5.22
N LEU A 282 -26.35 -5.72 -5.01
CA LEU A 282 -26.07 -4.90 -3.84
C LEU A 282 -26.56 -3.45 -3.98
N ASN A 283 -27.06 -3.05 -5.16
CA ASN A 283 -27.52 -1.69 -5.47
C ASN A 283 -26.47 -0.62 -5.09
N VAL A 284 -25.20 -0.92 -5.37
CA VAL A 284 -24.07 -0.03 -5.07
C VAL A 284 -23.96 0.99 -6.20
N LYS A 285 -24.51 2.17 -5.95
CA LYS A 285 -24.37 3.37 -6.80
C LYS A 285 -22.95 3.93 -6.67
N THR A 286 -22.77 5.24 -6.60
CA THR A 286 -21.46 5.92 -6.44
C THR A 286 -20.91 5.90 -5.00
N LYS A 287 -21.07 4.78 -4.29
CA LYS A 287 -20.60 4.59 -2.90
C LYS A 287 -19.54 3.50 -2.83
N PRO A 288 -18.63 3.55 -1.83
CA PRO A 288 -17.72 2.45 -1.59
C PRO A 288 -18.49 1.19 -1.21
N ILE A 289 -17.91 0.04 -1.60
CA ILE A 289 -18.36 -1.28 -1.21
C ILE A 289 -17.35 -1.87 -0.22
N TYR A 290 -17.87 -2.36 0.90
CA TYR A 290 -17.06 -2.97 1.95
C TYR A 290 -17.03 -4.48 1.80
N PHE A 291 -15.92 -5.09 2.20
CA PHE A 291 -15.71 -6.54 2.05
C PHE A 291 -16.76 -7.34 2.81
N HIS A 292 -17.20 -6.88 3.99
CA HIS A 292 -18.28 -7.57 4.70
C HIS A 292 -19.57 -7.67 3.87
N GLN A 293 -19.92 -6.63 3.07
CA GLN A 293 -21.10 -6.64 2.20
C GLN A 293 -20.94 -7.66 1.06
N ILE A 294 -19.76 -7.69 0.45
CA ILE A 294 -19.40 -8.65 -0.61
C ILE A 294 -19.48 -10.08 -0.07
N LYS A 295 -18.84 -10.30 1.08
CA LYS A 295 -18.79 -11.58 1.77
C LYS A 295 -20.18 -12.08 2.12
N ASP A 296 -21.00 -11.27 2.78
CA ASP A 296 -22.36 -11.65 3.20
C ASP A 296 -23.27 -11.93 1.99
N TYR A 297 -23.03 -11.27 0.85
CA TYR A 297 -23.75 -11.56 -0.39
C TYR A 297 -23.30 -12.88 -1.03
N ILE A 298 -21.99 -13.08 -1.23
CA ILE A 298 -21.45 -14.32 -1.81
C ILE A 298 -21.85 -15.55 -0.99
N LEU A 299 -21.81 -15.46 0.35
CA LEU A 299 -22.21 -16.57 1.21
C LEU A 299 -23.69 -16.94 1.06
N ARG A 300 -24.55 -15.98 0.73
CA ARG A 300 -25.98 -16.20 0.43
C ARG A 300 -26.23 -16.57 -1.04
N THR A 301 -25.30 -16.25 -1.94
CA THR A 301 -25.41 -16.49 -3.38
C THR A 301 -24.10 -17.08 -3.92
N PRO A 302 -23.78 -18.35 -3.61
CA PRO A 302 -22.51 -18.96 -3.97
C PRO A 302 -22.29 -19.09 -5.48
N GLU A 303 -23.37 -19.11 -6.27
CA GLU A 303 -23.33 -19.15 -7.74
C GLU A 303 -22.57 -17.95 -8.33
N LEU A 304 -22.51 -16.80 -7.62
CA LEU A 304 -21.81 -15.62 -8.10
C LEU A 304 -20.33 -15.89 -8.39
N ILE A 305 -19.63 -16.55 -7.47
CA ILE A 305 -18.19 -16.87 -7.63
C ILE A 305 -17.97 -17.94 -8.71
N ARG A 306 -18.99 -18.72 -9.06
CA ARG A 306 -18.86 -19.73 -10.13
C ARG A 306 -18.78 -19.11 -11.52
N ILE A 307 -19.23 -17.86 -11.70
CA ILE A 307 -19.17 -17.16 -12.98
C ILE A 307 -17.74 -17.12 -13.52
N ASN A 308 -16.75 -16.85 -12.68
CA ASN A 308 -15.36 -16.73 -13.10
C ASN A 308 -14.40 -17.76 -12.46
N SER A 309 -14.92 -18.79 -11.79
CA SER A 309 -14.08 -19.79 -11.09
C SER A 309 -13.16 -20.58 -12.02
N HIS A 310 -13.51 -20.68 -13.31
CA HIS A 310 -12.70 -21.30 -14.34
C HIS A 310 -11.59 -20.38 -14.88
N VAL A 311 -11.67 -19.07 -14.62
CA VAL A 311 -10.67 -18.09 -15.02
C VAL A 311 -9.49 -18.17 -14.06
N LYS A 312 -8.31 -18.44 -14.61
CA LYS A 312 -7.07 -18.57 -13.83
C LYS A 312 -6.27 -17.27 -13.83
N LEU A 313 -5.48 -17.04 -12.79
CA LEU A 313 -4.60 -15.88 -12.70
C LEU A 313 -3.42 -16.01 -13.68
N LYS A 314 -3.04 -14.92 -14.34
CA LYS A 314 -2.01 -14.92 -15.39
C LYS A 314 -0.67 -15.48 -14.88
N TRP A 315 -0.22 -15.02 -13.70
CA TRP A 315 1.02 -15.51 -13.07
C TRP A 315 0.90 -16.95 -12.57
N ALA A 316 -0.28 -17.39 -12.13
CA ALA A 316 -0.49 -18.77 -11.70
C ALA A 316 -0.46 -19.78 -12.88
N ASN A 317 -0.65 -19.30 -14.11
CA ASN A 317 -0.64 -20.14 -15.31
C ASN A 317 0.71 -20.23 -16.03
N GLN A 318 1.67 -19.37 -15.69
CA GLN A 318 2.92 -19.28 -16.40
C GLN A 318 4.05 -19.53 -15.41
N GLN A 319 4.29 -20.81 -15.10
CA GLN A 319 5.45 -21.22 -14.30
C GLN A 319 6.73 -20.63 -14.89
N SER A 320 6.85 -20.60 -16.23
CA SER A 320 7.95 -19.95 -16.92
C SER A 320 8.09 -18.45 -16.61
N LEU A 321 6.98 -17.71 -16.52
CA LEU A 321 6.98 -16.30 -16.13
C LEU A 321 7.39 -16.14 -14.66
N VAL A 322 6.88 -16.98 -13.76
CA VAL A 322 7.26 -16.94 -12.33
C VAL A 322 8.74 -17.25 -12.16
N ASP A 323 9.24 -18.26 -12.87
CA ASP A 323 10.66 -18.64 -12.85
C ASP A 323 11.54 -17.53 -13.42
N GLU A 324 11.09 -16.90 -14.52
CA GLU A 324 11.74 -15.72 -15.08
C GLU A 324 11.74 -14.55 -14.10
N LEU A 325 10.60 -14.17 -13.53
CA LEU A 325 10.51 -13.13 -12.51
C LEU A 325 11.44 -13.42 -11.33
N ASN A 326 11.46 -14.66 -10.83
CA ASN A 326 12.33 -15.07 -9.73
C ASN A 326 13.82 -14.99 -10.05
N ARG A 327 14.21 -15.15 -11.32
CA ARG A 327 15.59 -14.99 -11.78
C ARG A 327 15.92 -13.51 -12.00
N GLU A 328 15.08 -12.81 -12.72
CA GLU A 328 15.34 -11.44 -13.21
C GLU A 328 15.16 -10.37 -12.12
N THR A 329 14.44 -10.66 -11.05
CA THR A 329 14.25 -9.72 -9.93
C THR A 329 15.22 -9.89 -8.76
N LYS A 330 16.17 -10.84 -8.85
CA LYS A 330 17.31 -10.91 -7.92
C LYS A 330 18.32 -9.80 -8.22
N LEU A 331 18.80 -9.12 -7.18
CA LEU A 331 19.68 -7.95 -7.26
C LEU A 331 21.11 -8.29 -6.84
#